data_AF-A0A2T3MF38-F1
#
_entry.id   AF-A0A2T3MF38-F1
#
_cell.length_a   1.000
_cell.length_b   1.000
_cell.length_c   1.000
_cell.angle_alpha   90.00
_cell.angle_beta   90.00
_cell.angle_gamma   90.00
#
_symmetry.space_group_name_H-M   'P 1'
#
loop_
_entity.id
_entity.type
_entity.pdbx_description
1 polymer ?
#
loop_
_entity_poly.entity_id
_entity_poly.type
_entity_poly.pdbx_seq_one_letter_code
_entity_poly.pdbx_strand_id
1 'polypeptide(L)' 'MNRKKKINETLKKRMKKANAKLHKSNKPRYISKAERAKLEAEAVLQEAQAAEAATTPSETETMSTETSVS' A
#
# COMPACT_ATOMS: atom_id res chain seq x y z
N MET A 1 23.31 -21.34 31.73
CA MET A 1 22.28 -20.84 30.79
C MET A 1 21.40 -22.01 30.37
N ASN A 2 20.16 -22.07 30.86
CA ASN A 2 19.30 -23.23 30.60
C ASN A 2 18.83 -23.23 29.13
N ARG A 3 18.58 -24.42 28.58
CA ARG A 3 18.16 -24.62 27.17
C ARG A 3 17.03 -23.66 26.76
N LYS A 4 16.02 -23.49 27.62
CA LYS A 4 14.89 -22.57 27.42
C LYS A 4 15.32 -21.11 27.23
N LYS A 5 16.27 -20.62 28.04
CA LYS A 5 16.80 -19.24 27.91
C LYS A 5 17.56 -19.07 26.59
N LYS A 6 18.36 -20.07 26.19
CA LYS A 6 19.17 -20.03 24.96
C LYS A 6 18.33 -19.96 23.68
N ILE A 7 17.26 -20.74 23.63
CA ILE A 7 16.30 -20.72 22.51
C ILE A 7 15.64 -19.35 22.41
N ASN A 8 15.12 -18.82 23.52
CA ASN A 8 14.45 -17.52 23.55
C ASN A 8 15.37 -16.37 23.14
N GLU A 9 16.62 -16.36 23.60
CA GLU A 9 17.60 -15.36 23.19
C GLU A 9 17.93 -15.44 21.70
N THR A 10 18.05 -16.65 21.15
CA THR A 10 18.32 -16.86 19.72
C THR A 10 17.16 -16.36 18.87
N LEU A 11 15.92 -16.67 19.26
CA LEU A 11 14.71 -16.18 18.58
C LEU A 11 14.64 -14.65 18.62
N LYS A 12 14.82 -14.04 19.80
CA LYS A 12 14.85 -12.58 19.94
C LYS A 12 15.94 -11.92 19.07
N LYS A 13 17.14 -12.50 19.02
CA LYS A 13 18.23 -12.02 18.15
C LYS A 13 17.86 -12.09 16.67
N ARG A 14 17.22 -13.17 16.22
CA ARG A 14 16.75 -13.32 14.83
C ARG A 14 15.65 -12.31 14.49
N MET A 15 14.65 -12.15 15.36
CA MET A 15 13.58 -11.17 15.20
C MET A 15 14.12 -9.74 15.10
N LYS A 16 15.05 -9.36 16.00
CA LYS A 16 15.70 -8.04 15.94
C LYS A 16 16.45 -7.82 14.62
N LYS A 17 17.17 -8.84 14.12
CA LYS A 17 17.87 -8.76 12.83
C LYS A 17 16.91 -8.64 11.64
N ALA A 18 15.76 -9.32 11.68
CA ALA A 18 14.75 -9.21 10.64
C ALA A 18 14.10 -7.82 10.64
N ASN A 19 13.68 -7.33 11.81
CA ASN A 19 13.07 -6.00 11.96
C ASN A 19 14.05 -4.88 11.56
N ALA A 20 15.33 -5.01 11.93
CA ALA A 20 16.37 -4.05 11.54
C ALA A 20 16.49 -3.88 10.02
N LYS A 21 16.25 -4.95 9.24
CA LYS A 21 16.29 -4.93 7.77
C LYS A 21 15.01 -4.39 7.14
N LEU A 22 13.90 -4.43 7.86
CA LEU A 22 12.60 -3.96 7.36
C LEU A 22 12.38 -2.45 7.57
N HIS A 23 13.29 -1.76 8.25
CA HIS A 23 13.19 -0.32 8.45
C HIS A 23 13.42 0.45 7.15
N LYS A 24 12.33 0.85 6.50
CA LYS A 24 12.36 1.91 5.47
C LYS A 24 12.58 3.26 6.15
N SER A 25 13.51 4.07 5.63
CA SER A 25 13.63 5.46 6.05
C SER A 25 12.38 6.23 5.64
N ASN A 26 11.89 7.13 6.50
CA ASN A 26 10.73 7.97 6.17
C ASN A 26 11.04 9.08 5.13
N LYS A 27 12.28 9.16 4.67
CA LYS A 27 12.69 10.12 3.64
C LYS A 27 12.50 9.47 2.27
N PRO A 28 11.97 10.21 1.27
CA PRO A 28 11.98 9.73 -0.10
C PRO A 28 13.43 9.46 -0.52
N ARG A 29 13.66 8.39 -1.29
CA ARG A 29 14.99 8.14 -1.87
C ARG A 29 15.35 9.33 -2.77
N TYR A 30 16.58 9.82 -2.63
CA TYR A 30 17.09 10.77 -3.60
C TYR A 30 17.16 10.08 -4.96
N ILE A 31 16.55 10.73 -5.94
CA ILE A 31 16.53 10.35 -7.35
C ILE A 31 17.09 11.52 -8.14
N SER A 32 17.68 11.24 -9.30
CA SER A 32 18.27 12.30 -10.13
C SER A 32 17.20 13.30 -10.62
N LYS A 33 17.63 14.51 -11.02
CA LYS A 33 16.70 15.53 -11.56
C LYS A 33 15.86 15.01 -12.74
N ALA A 34 16.46 14.16 -13.58
CA ALA A 34 15.77 13.56 -14.73
C ALA A 34 14.70 12.54 -14.31
N GLU A 35 15.00 11.69 -13.32
CA GLU A 35 14.04 10.71 -12.80
C GLU A 35 12.89 11.37 -12.05
N ARG A 36 13.17 12.48 -11.34
CA ARG A 36 12.14 13.24 -10.64
C ARG A 36 11.11 13.83 -11.60
N ALA A 37 11.56 14.42 -12.70
CA ALA A 37 10.68 14.97 -13.73
C ALA A 37 9.82 13.88 -14.39
N LYS A 38 10.37 12.68 -14.60
CA LYS A 38 9.62 11.53 -15.15
C LYS A 38 8.52 11.07 -14.19
N LEU A 39 8.84 10.93 -12.89
CA LEU A 39 7.85 10.53 -11.89
C LEU A 39 6.78 11.59 -11.65
N GLU A 40 7.12 12.88 -11.72
CA GLU A 40 6.13 13.97 -11.63
C GLU A 40 5.19 13.97 -12.85
N ALA A 41 5.71 13.73 -14.06
CA ALA A 41 4.87 13.59 -15.25
C ALA A 41 3.94 12.37 -15.18
N GLU A 42 4.43 11.22 -14.72
CA GLU A 42 3.62 10.02 -14.50
C GLU A 42 2.57 10.22 -13.40
N ALA A 43 2.91 10.90 -12.31
CA ALA A 43 1.97 11.23 -11.23
C ALA A 43 0.85 12.17 -11.72
N VAL A 44 1.17 13.20 -12.50
CA VAL A 44 0.17 14.11 -13.08
C VAL A 44 -0.76 13.37 -14.04
N LEU A 45 -0.25 12.43 -14.84
CA LEU A 45 -1.09 11.60 -15.71
C LEU A 45 -2.00 10.66 -14.91
N GLN A 46 -1.48 10.07 -13.82
CA GLN A 46 -2.28 9.22 -12.94
C GLN A 46 -3.35 10.00 -12.16
N GLU A 47 -3.04 11.21 -11.69
CA GLU A 47 -4.00 12.10 -11.03
C GLU A 47 -5.09 12.59 -12.00
N ALA A 48 -4.73 12.89 -13.26
CA ALA A 48 -5.69 13.24 -14.30
C ALA A 48 -6.61 12.06 -14.67
N GLN A 49 -6.06 10.83 -14.74
CA GLN A 49 -6.84 9.61 -14.98
C GLN A 49 -7.76 9.24 -13.80
N ALA A 50 -7.33 9.51 -12.56
CA ALA A 50 -8.16 9.31 -11.37
C ALA A 50 -9.30 10.35 -11.26
N ALA A 51 -9.10 11.57 -11.78
CA ALA A 51 -10.11 12.62 -11.80
C ALA A 51 -11.20 12.38 -12.86
N GLU A 52 -10.88 11.71 -13.98
CA GLU A 52 -11.87 11.41 -15.03
C GLU A 52 -12.82 10.25 -14.64
N ALA A 53 -12.41 9.37 -13.72
CA ALA A 53 -13.24 8.26 -13.25
C ALA A 53 -14.33 8.66 -12.22
N ALA A 54 -14.38 9.93 -11.79
CA ALA A 54 -15.30 10.41 -10.76
C ALA A 54 -16.53 11.17 -11.31
N THR A 55 -16.71 11.29 -12.63
CA THR A 55 -17.89 11.93 -13.23
C THR A 55 -18.57 11.03 -14.26
N THR A 56 -19.24 9.98 -13.80
CA THR A 56 -20.37 9.38 -14.54
C THR A 56 -21.58 9.33 -13.60
N PRO A 57 -22.50 10.31 -13.66
CA PRO A 57 -23.80 10.17 -13.01
C PRO A 57 -24.64 9.23 -13.89
N SER A 58 -24.81 7.97 -13.47
CA SER A 58 -25.78 7.05 -14.09
C SER A 58 -26.98 6.92 -13.16
N GLU A 59 -27.91 7.88 -13.24
CA GLU A 59 -29.30 7.68 -12.84
C GLU A 59 -30.05 6.98 -13.98
N THR A 60 -30.54 5.76 -13.73
CA THR A 60 -31.66 5.02 -14.35
C THR A 60 -31.48 3.58 -13.86
N GLU A 61 -32.36 2.89 -13.15
CA GLU A 61 -33.81 2.84 -13.19
C GLU A 61 -34.33 2.25 -11.87
N THR A 62 -35.40 2.86 -11.37
CA THR A 62 -36.40 2.24 -10.51
C THR A 62 -36.99 0.99 -11.16
N MET A 63 -37.55 0.09 -10.34
CA MET A 63 -38.24 -1.19 -10.66
C MET A 63 -37.27 -2.38 -10.55
N SER A 64 -37.31 -3.17 -9.48
CA SER A 64 -38.39 -4.13 -9.31
C SER A 64 -38.51 -4.57 -7.86
N THR A 65 -39.70 -4.36 -7.31
CA THR A 65 -40.25 -5.08 -6.18
C THR A 65 -40.20 -6.60 -6.40
N GLU A 66 -40.31 -7.32 -5.28
CA GLU A 66 -40.87 -8.67 -5.18
C GLU A 66 -39.98 -9.89 -5.50
N THR A 67 -39.69 -10.65 -4.43
CA THR A 67 -40.06 -12.07 -4.27
C THR A 67 -38.93 -13.06 -3.97
N SER A 68 -39.23 -13.93 -2.99
CA SER A 68 -38.71 -15.29 -2.77
C SER A 68 -37.39 -15.44 -1.97
N VAL A 69 -37.48 -15.62 -0.64
CA VAL A 69 -37.54 -16.93 0.06
C VAL A 69 -36.16 -17.60 0.15
N SER A 70 -35.63 -17.67 1.38
CA SER A 70 -35.40 -18.93 2.11
C SER A 70 -35.11 -18.67 3.58
#